data_AF-F9ELY2-F1
#
_entry.id   AF-F9ELY2-F1
#
_cell.length_a   1.000
_cell.length_b   1.000
_cell.length_c   1.000
_cell.angle_alpha   90.00
_cell.angle_beta   90.00
_cell.angle_gamma   90.00
#
_symmetry.space_group_name_H-M   'P 1'
#
loop_
_entity.id
_entity.type
_entity.pdbx_description
1 polymer ?
#
loop_
_entity_poly.entity_id
_entity_poly.type
_entity_poly.pdbx_seq_one_letter_code
_entity_poly.pdbx_strand_id
1 'polypeptide(L)'
;MFIYQKIESILDTAILIKKGDYVISPDTSIVHIASAFNKKMITVYPPKGGKYGVDHLVWAPKSEYNRVIFCKDKTGNYDEIDINTFNMQEMKEEILKMLEQ
;
A
#
# COMPACT_ATOMS: atom_id res chain seq x y z
N MET A 1 -17.76 4.34 -4.47
CA MET A 1 -16.72 3.47 -5.04
C MET A 1 -16.89 3.46 -6.55
N PHE A 2 -15.91 3.93 -7.31
CA PHE A 2 -15.95 3.90 -8.79
C PHE A 2 -15.11 2.74 -9.28
N ILE A 3 -15.69 1.88 -10.14
CA ILE A 3 -15.02 0.70 -10.70
C ILE A 3 -15.07 0.80 -12.22
N TYR A 4 -13.91 0.72 -12.87
CA TYR A 4 -13.83 0.69 -14.33
C TYR A 4 -14.29 -0.66 -14.86
N GLN A 5 -15.26 -0.65 -15.78
CA GLN A 5 -15.86 -1.86 -16.35
C GLN A 5 -14.96 -2.55 -17.40
N LYS A 6 -13.93 -1.87 -17.90
CA LYS A 6 -13.04 -2.37 -18.96
C LYS A 6 -11.58 -2.07 -18.64
N ILE A 7 -10.92 -3.01 -17.98
CA ILE A 7 -9.48 -3.06 -17.70
C ILE A 7 -9.01 -4.41 -18.25
N GLU A 8 -8.22 -4.39 -19.33
CA GLU A 8 -7.85 -5.62 -20.05
C GLU A 8 -6.36 -5.95 -19.89
N SER A 9 -5.56 -4.95 -19.51
CA SER A 9 -4.12 -5.09 -19.39
C SER A 9 -3.54 -4.35 -18.18
N ILE A 10 -2.31 -4.72 -17.82
CA ILE A 10 -1.54 -3.99 -16.79
C ILE A 10 -1.25 -2.54 -17.20
N LEU A 11 -1.23 -2.24 -18.51
CA LEU A 11 -1.03 -0.89 -19.02
C LEU A 11 -2.24 0.00 -18.70
N ASP A 12 -3.46 -0.54 -18.75
CA ASP A 12 -4.66 0.21 -18.38
C ASP A 12 -4.61 0.59 -16.89
N THR A 13 -4.25 -0.37 -16.02
CA THR A 13 -4.03 -0.11 -14.59
C THR A 13 -2.93 0.91 -14.36
N ALA A 14 -1.80 0.81 -15.08
CA ALA A 14 -0.70 1.75 -14.97
C ALA A 14 -1.13 3.19 -15.36
N ILE A 15 -1.96 3.34 -16.40
CA ILE A 15 -2.50 4.64 -16.81
C ILE A 15 -3.42 5.21 -15.71
N LEU A 16 -4.27 4.39 -15.10
CA LEU A 16 -5.12 4.84 -13.99
C LEU A 16 -4.28 5.32 -12.80
N ILE A 17 -3.28 4.54 -12.39
CA ILE A 17 -2.35 4.92 -11.32
C ILE A 17 -1.62 6.23 -11.67
N LYS A 18 -1.15 6.36 -12.92
CA LYS A 18 -0.47 7.58 -13.39
C LYS A 18 -1.39 8.81 -13.35
N LYS A 19 -2.69 8.66 -13.61
CA LYS A 19 -3.66 9.76 -13.57
C LYS A 19 -4.15 10.10 -12.16
N GLY A 20 -4.12 9.14 -11.22
CA GLY A 20 -4.47 9.40 -9.83
C GLY A 20 -3.42 10.23 -9.10
N ASP A 21 -3.87 11.02 -8.13
CA ASP A 21 -2.99 11.85 -7.30
C ASP A 21 -2.32 11.03 -6.18
N TYR A 22 -3.07 10.08 -5.61
CA TYR A 22 -2.68 9.26 -4.47
C TYR A 22 -3.00 7.79 -4.70
N VAL A 23 -2.20 6.90 -4.10
CA VAL A 23 -2.44 5.45 -4.11
C VAL A 23 -2.50 4.95 -2.66
N ILE A 24 -3.54 4.19 -2.32
CA ILE A 24 -3.63 3.48 -1.05
C ILE A 24 -3.80 2.00 -1.35
N SER A 25 -2.89 1.15 -0.87
CA SER A 25 -2.88 -0.27 -1.20
C SER A 25 -2.15 -1.11 -0.14
N PRO A 26 -2.55 -2.36 0.12
CA PRO A 26 -1.65 -3.29 0.81
C PRO A 26 -0.40 -3.57 -0.03
N ASP A 27 0.59 -4.24 0.55
CA ASP A 27 1.78 -4.70 -0.15
C ASP A 27 1.44 -5.63 -1.34
N THR A 28 1.45 -5.06 -2.55
CA THR A 28 1.07 -5.71 -3.81
C THR A 28 1.83 -5.09 -4.98
N SER A 29 1.76 -5.69 -6.17
CA SER A 29 2.38 -5.13 -7.39
C SER A 29 2.01 -3.68 -7.72
N ILE A 30 0.86 -3.20 -7.25
CA ILE A 30 0.38 -1.83 -7.46
C ILE A 30 1.31 -0.80 -6.82
N VAL A 31 1.89 -1.10 -5.65
CA VAL A 31 2.77 -0.17 -4.93
C VAL A 31 4.05 0.12 -5.72
N HIS A 32 4.55 -0.87 -6.46
CA HIS A 32 5.74 -0.71 -7.31
C HIS A 32 5.45 0.12 -8.56
N ILE A 33 4.29 -0.06 -9.19
CA ILE A 33 3.88 0.77 -10.33
C ILE A 33 3.68 2.22 -9.89
N ALA A 34 3.04 2.44 -8.73
CA ALA A 34 2.87 3.77 -8.14
C ALA A 34 4.22 4.42 -7.83
N SER A 35 5.19 3.64 -7.32
CA SER A 35 6.56 4.07 -7.05
C SER A 35 7.27 4.51 -8.32
N ALA A 36 7.14 3.76 -9.42
CA ALA A 36 7.74 4.12 -10.71
C ALA A 36 7.21 5.46 -11.26
N PHE A 37 5.97 5.83 -10.92
CA PHE A 37 5.38 7.13 -11.25
C PHE A 37 5.55 8.20 -10.17
N ASN A 38 6.37 7.96 -9.13
CA ASN A 38 6.58 8.86 -8.00
C ASN A 38 5.27 9.34 -7.35
N LYS A 39 4.29 8.44 -7.24
CA LYS A 39 3.01 8.77 -6.59
C LYS A 39 3.17 8.87 -5.08
N LYS A 40 2.47 9.84 -4.48
CA LYS A 40 2.22 9.86 -3.04
C LYS A 40 1.39 8.62 -2.70
N MET A 41 1.84 7.82 -1.74
CA MET A 41 1.16 6.56 -1.44
C MET A 41 1.18 6.19 0.03
N ILE A 42 0.07 5.62 0.49
CA ILE A 42 -0.03 4.98 1.80
C ILE A 42 -0.11 3.48 1.57
N THR A 43 0.74 2.73 2.25
CA THR A 43 0.81 1.28 2.10
C THR A 43 0.59 0.57 3.42
N VAL A 44 -0.13 -0.55 3.39
CA VAL A 44 -0.38 -1.36 4.59
C VAL A 44 0.48 -2.62 4.54
N TYR A 45 1.30 -2.82 5.56
CA TYR A 45 2.25 -3.93 5.66
C TYR A 45 2.07 -4.72 6.96
N PRO A 46 2.42 -6.01 6.97
CA PRO A 46 2.65 -6.70 8.22
C PRO A 46 3.86 -6.15 8.96
N PRO A 47 3.82 -6.10 10.29
CA PRO A 47 4.99 -5.73 11.08
C PRO A 47 6.08 -6.79 10.92
N LYS A 48 7.32 -6.40 11.18
CA LYS A 48 8.50 -7.31 11.17
C LYS A 48 8.63 -8.13 9.88
N GLY A 49 8.20 -7.61 8.74
CA GLY A 49 8.41 -8.25 7.44
C GLY A 49 7.60 -9.49 7.16
N GLY A 50 6.43 -9.62 7.79
CA GLY A 50 5.48 -10.66 7.46
C GLY A 50 5.94 -12.05 7.85
N LYS A 51 5.37 -13.07 7.19
CA LYS A 51 5.58 -14.48 7.53
C LYS A 51 7.06 -14.88 7.49
N TYR A 52 7.89 -14.22 6.66
CA TYR A 52 9.30 -14.56 6.45
C TYR A 52 10.30 -13.50 6.98
N GLY A 53 9.82 -12.46 7.69
CA GLY A 53 10.67 -11.60 8.54
C GLY A 53 11.36 -10.41 7.85
N VAL A 54 11.60 -10.49 6.54
CA VAL A 54 12.34 -9.44 5.78
C VAL A 54 11.59 -8.91 4.57
N ASP A 55 10.36 -9.38 4.32
CA ASP A 55 9.67 -9.17 3.05
C ASP A 55 9.47 -7.68 2.75
N HIS A 56 8.96 -6.91 3.72
CA HIS A 56 8.79 -5.46 3.56
C HIS A 56 10.10 -4.67 3.36
N LEU A 57 11.28 -5.21 3.74
CA LEU A 57 12.56 -4.52 3.56
C LEU A 57 13.13 -4.77 2.16
N VAL A 58 12.90 -5.97 1.63
CA VAL A 58 13.36 -6.37 0.29
C VAL A 58 12.42 -5.86 -0.80
N TRP A 59 11.12 -5.85 -0.51
CA TRP A 59 10.06 -5.55 -1.48
C TRP A 59 9.36 -4.21 -1.23
N ALA A 60 9.87 -3.36 -0.33
CA ALA A 60 9.32 -2.00 -0.20
C ALA A 60 9.42 -1.23 -1.54
N PRO A 61 8.40 -0.43 -1.89
CA PRO A 61 8.48 0.46 -3.04
C PRO A 61 9.58 1.50 -2.82
N LYS A 62 10.41 1.69 -3.84
CA LYS A 62 11.49 2.67 -3.82
C LYS A 62 10.95 4.06 -4.11
N SER A 63 10.36 4.71 -3.11
CA SER A 63 9.80 6.06 -3.20
C SER A 63 9.98 6.82 -1.88
N GLU A 64 10.37 8.09 -1.96
CA GLU A 64 10.42 9.00 -0.80
C GLU A 64 9.01 9.43 -0.32
N TYR A 65 8.00 9.22 -1.16
CA TYR A 65 6.61 9.57 -0.91
C TYR A 65 5.78 8.41 -0.36
N ASN A 66 6.42 7.29 0.00
CA ASN A 66 5.74 6.17 0.64
C ASN A 66 5.55 6.44 2.15
N ARG A 67 4.33 6.23 2.63
CA ARG A 67 3.99 6.16 4.06
C ARG A 67 3.49 4.76 4.36
N VAL A 68 4.13 4.08 5.31
CA VAL A 68 3.80 2.71 5.69
C VAL A 68 2.97 2.73 6.96
N ILE A 69 1.83 2.05 6.96
CA ILE A 69 1.01 1.74 8.13
C ILE A 69 1.11 0.25 8.37
N PHE A 70 1.31 -0.15 9.63
CA PHE A 70 1.41 -1.56 9.98
C PHE A 70 0.06 -2.12 10.48
N CYS A 71 -0.28 -3.32 10.03
CA CYS A 71 -1.32 -4.11 10.69
C CYS A 71 -0.75 -4.76 11.97
N LYS A 72 -1.57 -5.47 12.72
CA LYS A 72 -1.11 -6.25 13.87
C LYS A 72 -0.31 -7.47 13.40
N ASP A 73 0.63 -7.88 14.23
CA ASP A 73 1.35 -9.13 14.05
C ASP A 73 0.42 -10.31 14.34
N LYS A 74 0.78 -11.49 13.82
CA LYS A 74 0.05 -12.72 14.12
C LYS A 74 0.12 -13.03 15.63
N THR A 75 -1.00 -13.50 16.19
CA THR A 75 -1.09 -13.83 17.62
C THR A 75 -0.61 -15.24 17.93
N GLY A 76 -0.76 -16.17 16.97
CA GLY A 76 -0.35 -17.57 17.07
C GLY A 76 0.61 -18.00 15.96
N ASN A 77 1.22 -19.17 16.14
CA ASN A 77 2.18 -19.72 15.16
C ASN A 77 1.54 -20.13 13.83
N TYR A 78 0.27 -20.54 13.86
CA TYR A 78 -0.51 -20.98 12.70
C TYR A 78 -1.45 -19.90 12.16
N ASP A 79 -1.50 -18.73 12.80
CA ASP A 79 -2.35 -17.63 12.35
C ASP A 79 -1.76 -16.99 11.09
N GLU A 80 -2.64 -16.68 10.14
CA GLU A 80 -2.32 -15.80 9.04
C GLU A 80 -2.34 -14.35 9.51
N ILE A 81 -1.60 -13.50 8.80
CA ILE A 81 -1.61 -12.07 9.07
C ILE A 81 -2.94 -11.51 8.56
N ASP A 82 -3.72 -10.92 9.47
CA ASP A 82 -4.91 -10.17 9.09
C ASP A 82 -4.54 -8.72 8.80
N ILE A 83 -4.46 -8.40 7.51
CA ILE A 83 -4.14 -7.05 7.03
C ILE A 83 -5.14 -6.01 7.52
N ASN A 84 -6.40 -6.38 7.81
CA ASN A 84 -7.46 -5.46 8.20
C ASN A 84 -7.30 -4.91 9.62
N THR A 85 -6.31 -5.39 10.37
CA THR A 85 -6.06 -4.97 11.76
C THR A 85 -5.26 -3.66 11.87
N PHE A 86 -4.99 -2.99 10.74
CA PHE A 86 -4.38 -1.67 10.70
C PHE A 86 -5.25 -0.59 11.37
N ASN A 87 -4.62 0.50 11.78
CA ASN A 87 -5.33 1.59 12.44
C ASN A 87 -5.96 2.56 11.42
N MET A 88 -7.30 2.57 11.33
CA MET A 88 -8.05 3.48 10.47
C MET A 88 -7.87 4.96 10.82
N GLN A 89 -7.68 5.29 12.09
CA GLN A 89 -7.47 6.66 12.54
C GLN A 89 -6.10 7.18 12.10
N GLU A 90 -5.06 6.35 12.21
CA GLU A 90 -3.73 6.63 11.66
C GLU A 90 -3.79 6.85 10.14
N MET A 91 -4.50 5.98 9.41
CA MET A 91 -4.69 6.16 7.97
C MET A 91 -5.36 7.48 7.62
N LYS A 92 -6.38 7.88 8.38
CA LYS A 92 -7.05 9.17 8.20
C LYS A 92 -6.09 10.34 8.41
N GLU A 93 -5.27 10.29 9.44
CA GLU A 93 -4.29 11.34 9.74
C GLU A 93 -3.23 11.46 8.64
N GLU A 94 -2.73 10.33 8.13
CA GLU A 94 -1.77 10.33 7.01
C GLU A 94 -2.40 10.86 5.72
N ILE A 95 -3.66 10.54 5.43
CA ILE A 95 -4.39 11.12 4.28
C ILE A 95 -4.47 12.64 4.42
N LEU A 96 -4.82 13.16 5.60
CA LEU A 96 -4.94 14.61 5.81
C LEU A 96 -3.57 15.31 5.60
N LYS A 97 -2.49 14.76 6.15
CA LYS A 97 -1.13 15.27 5.94
C LYS A 97 -0.71 15.27 4.46
N MET A 98 -1.23 14.32 3.67
CA MET A 98 -0.95 14.22 2.23
C MET A 98 -1.71 15.25 1.38
N LEU A 99 -2.87 15.71 1.84
CA LEU A 99 -3.68 16.73 1.18
C LEU A 99 -3.14 18.15 1.41
N GLU A 100 -2.40 18.35 2.50
CA GLU A 100 -1.78 19.64 2.87
C GLU A 100 -0.44 19.91 2.16
N GLN A 101 0.11 18.93 1.43
CA GLN A 101 1.37 18.99 0.69
C GLN A 101 1.16 19.23 -0.80
#